data_AF-A0A2N0Z8J0-F1
#
_entry.id   AF-A0A2N0Z8J0-F1
#
_cell.length_a   1.000
_cell.length_b   1.000
_cell.length_c   1.000
_cell.angle_alpha   90.00
_cell.angle_beta   90.00
_cell.angle_gamma   90.00
#
_symmetry.space_group_name_H-M   'P 1'
#
loop_
_entity.id
_entity.type
_entity.pdbx_description
1 polymer ?
#
loop_
_entity_poly.entity_id
_entity_poly.type
_entity_poly.pdbx_seq_one_letter_code
_entity_poly.pdbx_strand_id
1 'polypeptide(L)' 'MASKNPYSAGCFTLFTPGQQSDFGRYIHQAEGRLYFAGEHTSSFPGWIEGAVESGIRAAYDVNQRASSESSSSI' A
#
# COMPACT_ATOMS: atom_id res chain seq x y z
N MET A 1 -4.75 4.54 -22.68
CA MET A 1 -3.38 4.68 -23.22
C MET A 1 -2.48 3.78 -22.38
N ALA A 2 -2.16 2.58 -22.89
CA ALA A 2 -1.36 1.62 -22.12
C ALA A 2 0.12 2.01 -22.15
N SER A 3 0.79 1.86 -21.01
CA SER A 3 2.25 2.03 -20.91
C SER A 3 2.97 1.01 -21.80
N LYS A 4 4.08 1.41 -22.43
CA LYS A 4 4.97 0.50 -23.17
C LYS A 4 6.00 -0.18 -22.26
N ASN A 5 6.10 0.22 -21.00
CA ASN A 5 6.98 -0.41 -20.03
C ASN A 5 6.35 -1.70 -19.52
N PRO A 6 6.98 -2.89 -19.68
CA PRO A 6 6.42 -4.16 -19.24
C PRO A 6 6.24 -4.27 -17.72
N TYR A 7 6.92 -3.42 -16.95
CA TYR A 7 6.86 -3.40 -15.48
C TYR A 7 5.88 -2.35 -14.94
N SER A 8 5.12 -1.67 -15.81
CA SER A 8 4.13 -0.68 -15.39
C SER A 8 2.91 -0.73 -16.29
N ALA A 9 1.74 -0.94 -15.73
CA ALA A 9 0.48 -0.97 -16.48
C ALA A 9 -0.09 0.43 -16.78
N GLY A 10 0.60 1.49 -16.36
CA GLY A 10 0.15 2.88 -16.46
C GLY A 10 1.23 3.85 -15.98
N CYS A 11 0.83 5.06 -15.59
CA CYS A 11 1.74 6.09 -15.09
C CYS A 11 1.68 6.19 -13.55
N PHE A 12 0.51 6.48 -12.99
CA PHE A 12 0.24 6.55 -11.56
C PHE A 12 -1.24 6.31 -11.28
N THR A 13 -1.58 6.14 -10.01
CA THR A 13 -2.97 5.97 -9.56
C THR A 13 -3.74 7.28 -9.67
N LEU A 14 -4.83 7.25 -10.41
CA LEU A 14 -5.76 8.36 -10.49
C LEU A 14 -7.17 7.82 -10.25
N PHE A 15 -7.74 8.17 -9.09
CA PHE A 15 -9.07 7.73 -8.70
C PHE A 15 -10.14 8.46 -9.51
N THR A 16 -11.19 7.74 -9.92
CA THR A 16 -12.43 8.39 -10.38
C THR A 16 -13.17 9.02 -9.19
N PRO A 17 -14.10 9.96 -9.41
CA PRO A 17 -14.89 10.53 -8.33
C PRO A 17 -15.53 9.44 -7.45
N GLY A 18 -15.42 9.57 -6.12
CA GLY A 18 -15.93 8.62 -5.11
C GLY A 18 -15.02 7.42 -4.83
N GLN A 19 -14.20 6.98 -5.78
CA GLN A 19 -13.46 5.72 -5.69
C GLN A 19 -12.49 5.67 -4.51
N GLN A 20 -11.79 6.78 -4.22
CA GLN A 20 -10.88 6.84 -3.06
C GLN A 20 -11.64 6.71 -1.73
N SER A 21 -12.83 7.31 -1.63
CA SER A 21 -13.65 7.21 -0.42
C SER A 21 -14.21 5.79 -0.24
N ASP A 22 -14.64 5.17 -1.33
CA ASP A 22 -15.24 3.83 -1.30
C ASP A 22 -14.19 2.74 -1.03
N PHE A 23 -12.99 2.87 -1.64
CA PHE A 23 -12.00 1.80 -1.67
C PHE A 23 -10.67 2.10 -0.97
N GLY A 24 -10.37 3.37 -0.66
CA GLY A 24 -9.05 3.78 -0.15
C GLY A 24 -8.61 3.03 1.11
N ARG A 25 -9.55 2.72 2.01
CA ARG A 25 -9.27 1.93 3.23
C ARG A 25 -8.86 0.49 2.96
N TYR A 26 -9.40 -0.09 1.89
CA TYR A 26 -9.19 -1.50 1.57
C TYR A 26 -7.89 -1.71 0.77
N ILE A 27 -7.48 -0.72 -0.02
CA ILE A 27 -6.30 -0.82 -0.90
C ILE A 27 -5.00 -1.07 -0.11
N HIS A 28 -4.89 -0.54 1.11
CA HIS A 28 -3.70 -0.70 1.96
C HIS A 28 -3.87 -1.75 3.06
N GLN A 29 -5.04 -2.38 3.17
CA GLN A 29 -5.33 -3.39 4.18
C GLN A 29 -4.49 -4.64 3.95
N ALA A 30 -3.84 -5.15 5.00
CA ALA A 30 -3.07 -6.38 4.92
C ALA A 30 -3.98 -7.61 4.81
N GLU A 31 -3.57 -8.58 4.01
CA GLU A 31 -4.24 -9.88 3.85
C GLU A 31 -3.36 -10.97 4.48
N GLY A 32 -3.64 -11.30 5.75
CA GLY A 32 -2.86 -12.25 6.53
C GLY A 32 -1.44 -11.77 6.82
N ARG A 33 -0.44 -12.34 6.14
CA ARG A 33 0.98 -11.95 6.23
C ARG A 33 1.45 -11.11 5.04
N LEU A 34 0.54 -10.78 4.12
CA LEU A 34 0.84 -10.00 2.93
C LEU A 34 0.46 -8.54 3.17
N TYR A 35 1.43 -7.65 2.99
CA TYR A 35 1.29 -6.21 3.19
C TYR A 35 1.52 -5.49 1.87
N PHE A 36 0.67 -4.50 1.58
CA PHE A 36 0.74 -3.72 0.36
C PHE A 36 1.41 -2.37 0.61
N ALA A 37 2.30 -1.97 -0.29
CA ALA A 37 3.01 -0.70 -0.29
C ALA A 37 3.19 -0.17 -1.72
N GLY A 38 3.42 1.14 -1.82
CA GLY A 38 3.51 1.88 -3.07
C GLY A 38 2.54 3.06 -3.09
N GLU A 39 2.75 4.01 -4.01
CA GLU A 39 1.99 5.28 -4.09
C GLU A 39 0.46 5.08 -4.08
N HIS A 40 0.00 4.03 -4.76
CA HIS A 40 -1.41 3.65 -4.87
C HIS A 40 -2.07 3.26 -3.54
N THR A 41 -1.26 2.93 -2.52
CA THR A 41 -1.69 2.55 -1.17
C THR A 41 -1.53 3.69 -0.15
N SER A 42 -1.25 4.90 -0.63
CA SER A 42 -0.88 6.06 0.19
C SER A 42 -1.88 7.21 0.07
N SER A 43 -1.65 8.25 0.85
CA SER A 43 -2.42 9.50 0.76
C SER A 43 -1.97 10.40 -0.40
N PHE A 44 -0.82 10.11 -1.02
CA PHE A 44 -0.17 10.95 -2.04
C PHE A 44 0.06 10.18 -3.35
N PRO A 45 -1.01 9.82 -4.08
CA PRO A 45 -0.86 9.09 -5.32
C PRO A 45 -0.10 9.90 -6.39
N GLY A 46 0.71 9.21 -7.19
CA GLY A 46 1.59 9.79 -8.21
C GLY A 46 2.88 10.43 -7.70
N TRP A 47 3.13 10.41 -6.39
CA TRP A 47 4.33 10.99 -5.79
C TRP A 47 5.23 9.94 -5.12
N ILE A 48 6.53 10.23 -5.10
CA ILE A 48 7.53 9.42 -4.38
C ILE A 48 7.22 9.41 -2.88
N GLU A 49 6.77 10.53 -2.31
CA GLU A 49 6.35 10.63 -0.91
C GLU A 49 5.34 9.53 -0.54
N GLY A 50 4.34 9.29 -1.39
CA GLY A 50 3.37 8.24 -1.15
C GLY A 50 3.97 6.83 -1.14
N ALA A 51 4.96 6.57 -2.01
CA ALA A 51 5.68 5.30 -2.02
C ALA A 51 6.53 5.13 -0.74
N VAL A 52 7.15 6.20 -0.23
CA VAL A 52 7.96 6.18 0.99
C VAL A 52 7.07 6.02 2.23
N GLU A 53 6.03 6.84 2.36
CA GLU A 53 5.03 6.79 3.45
C GLU A 53 4.46 5.37 3.61
N SER A 54 3.95 4.82 2.50
CA SER A 54 3.36 3.47 2.51
C SER A 54 4.37 2.36 2.79
N GLY A 55 5.63 2.52 2.33
CA GLY A 55 6.71 1.58 2.62
C GLY A 55 7.06 1.54 4.11
N ILE A 56 7.17 2.71 4.75
CA ILE A 56 7.41 2.82 6.19
C ILE A 56 6.27 2.18 6.97
N ARG A 57 5.01 2.49 6.60
CA ARG A 57 3.82 1.88 7.21
C ARG A 57 3.86 0.36 7.12
N ALA A 58 4.04 -0.19 5.92
CA ALA A 58 4.05 -1.64 5.71
C ALA A 58 5.17 -2.33 6.52
N ALA A 59 6.37 -1.74 6.57
CA ALA A 59 7.47 -2.26 7.37
C ALA A 59 7.16 -2.25 8.87
N TYR A 60 6.53 -1.18 9.37
CA TYR A 60 6.10 -1.08 10.75
C TYR A 60 5.04 -2.14 11.09
N ASP A 61 4.04 -2.30 10.23
CA ASP A 61 2.95 -3.27 10.43
C ASP A 61 3.47 -4.73 10.46
N VAL A 62 4.42 -5.06 9.58
CA VAL A 62 5.11 -6.37 9.58
C VAL A 62 5.84 -6.59 10.91
N ASN A 63 6.60 -5.60 11.37
CA ASN A 63 7.40 -5.71 12.59
C ASN A 63 6.53 -5.85 13.84
N GLN A 64 5.43 -5.09 13.92
CA GLN A 64 4.48 -5.20 15.02
C GLN A 64 3.83 -6.58 15.08
N ARG A 65 3.41 -7.13 13.92
CA ARG A 65 2.82 -8.47 13.86
C ARG A 65 3.81 -9.54 14.33
N ALA A 66 5.05 -9.52 13.83
CA ALA A 66 6.10 -10.45 14.25
C ALA A 66 6.37 -10.38 15.77
N SER A 67 6.36 -9.17 16.34
CA SER A 67 6.53 -8.95 17.78
C SER A 67 5.35 -9.55 18.56
N SER A 68 4.11 -9.34 18.10
CA SER A 68 2.90 -9.89 18.73
C SER A 68 2.85 -11.43 18.71
N GLU A 69 3.25 -12.05 17.59
CA GLU A 69 3.31 -13.51 17.45
C GLU A 69 4.36 -14.13 18.39
N SER A 70 5.47 -13.41 18.59
CA SER A 70 6.53 -13.83 19.52
C SER A 70 6.05 -13.78 20.97
N SER A 71 5.30 -12.75 21.36
CA SER A 71 4.73 -12.63 22.70
C SER A 71 3.59 -13.61 22.99
N SER A 72 2.84 -14.04 21.98
CA SER A 72 1.76 -15.05 22.14
C SER A 72 2.25 -16.50 22.20
N SER A 73 3.54 -16.74 21.90
CA SER A 73 4.15 -18.07 21.90
C SER A 73 4.85 -18.41 23.22
N ILE A 74 4.76 -17.53 24.22
CA ILE A 74 5.34 -17.65 25.57
C ILE A 74 4.20 -17.80 26.57
#